data_AF-C5LYH2-F1
#
_entry.id   AF-C5LYH2-F1
#
_cell.length_a   1.000
_cell.length_b   1.000
_cell.length_c   1.000
_cell.angle_alpha   90.00
_cell.angle_beta   90.00
_cell.angle_gamma   90.00
#
_symmetry.space_group_name_H-M   'P 1'
#
loop_
_entity.id
_entity.type
_entity.pdbx_description
1 polymer ?
#
loop_
_entity_poly.entity_id
_entity_poly.type
_entity_poly.pdbx_seq_one_letter_code
_entity_poly.pdbx_strand_id
1 'polypeptide(L)'
;MSLQRVIQDIKQLSILSASSRASPAEQQQLASKWNKLVGEFIGEIDGKNSFTRETGRGRRVSPMSLSRAMQDVAKFAPRAGYPLVTAILPHILTERKQELLPALPEFGPVDLAYMSNSIANIITTCSVSDSSALLKRFGQQVGEYFSKPGRLEAVPIYSLVTLTNALNRLGYDGGVSRRRGASEDLYARFDRLCCEKIDSMNASDIAVALQSFHNGGCRHAKPSSDLLGKAAGRLKGELRQQIPSKSLAQLLNIFVTFGYKQDRELLLLLFDGVLSTPVEELEIFCAPLALNSLSKCSQTVDEGVDSGVLPSTAIVFNLATKHILPRLNDLGPCQIANVVNALGSLKVFDYRLLTGMSHLIANSDGGHTVPLRTFSFQELSNISHGFAKIAYGSSNLYIALFEEASRREKDFDAQGVSMFLDSVRRVANRWYNGMLRDPNRPGPQPGLQYIPRALMEAISKLLKACEAWSIGRLTADSGGGIGVQSATQILLCLVELGRGSMASTSPLSKCFGLASEKGSEVAGDRPSVPKLLLASLKGRADRLTKEQTRHIAHAARRYQACDTGAYRTLPSDVLRWVEDIQREFPAGPRSSRATVTS
;
A
#
# COMPACT_ATOMS: atom_id res chain seq x y z
N MET A 1 -6.79 43.56 5.98
CA MET A 1 -7.40 42.79 7.11
C MET A 1 -6.31 41.95 7.74
N SER A 2 -6.40 41.53 9.01
CA SER A 2 -5.37 40.61 9.52
C SER A 2 -5.58 39.21 8.92
N LEU A 3 -4.49 38.54 8.50
CA LEU A 3 -4.51 37.16 8.01
C LEU A 3 -5.25 36.21 8.98
N GLN A 4 -5.16 36.50 10.29
CA GLN A 4 -5.89 35.78 11.34
C GLN A 4 -7.42 35.87 11.20
N ARG A 5 -7.95 37.03 10.80
CA ARG A 5 -9.40 37.20 10.57
C ARG A 5 -9.86 36.33 9.42
N VAL A 6 -9.13 36.33 8.31
CA VAL A 6 -9.45 35.50 7.14
C VAL A 6 -9.41 34.01 7.48
N ILE A 7 -8.42 33.56 8.26
CA ILE A 7 -8.34 32.18 8.75
C ILE A 7 -9.54 31.83 9.65
N GLN A 8 -9.96 32.75 10.53
CA GLN A 8 -11.11 32.52 11.40
C GLN A 8 -12.43 32.44 10.60
N ASP A 9 -12.57 33.25 9.56
CA ASP A 9 -13.74 33.23 8.67
C ASP A 9 -13.77 31.92 7.84
N ILE A 10 -12.62 31.46 7.33
CA ILE A 10 -12.43 30.14 6.70
C ILE A 10 -12.81 29.00 7.65
N LYS A 11 -12.42 29.10 8.93
CA LYS A 11 -12.77 28.10 9.96
C LYS A 11 -14.28 28.04 10.18
N GLN A 12 -14.94 29.19 10.32
CA GLN A 12 -16.39 29.26 10.51
C GLN A 12 -17.13 28.69 9.29
N LEU A 13 -16.72 29.05 8.08
CA LEU A 13 -17.32 28.50 6.86
C LEU A 13 -17.08 27.00 6.71
N SER A 14 -15.91 26.47 7.11
CA SER A 14 -15.66 25.03 7.08
C SER A 14 -16.61 24.26 7.99
N ILE A 15 -16.94 24.82 9.15
CA ILE A 15 -17.90 24.24 10.09
C ILE A 15 -19.30 24.25 9.45
N LEU A 16 -19.69 25.37 8.83
CA LEU A 16 -20.99 25.51 8.17
C LEU A 16 -21.13 24.58 6.95
N SER A 17 -20.09 24.46 6.13
CA SER A 17 -20.07 23.60 4.94
C SER A 17 -20.06 22.11 5.26
N ALA A 18 -19.56 21.70 6.42
CA ALA A 18 -19.59 20.31 6.86
C ALA A 18 -21.00 19.86 7.34
N SER A 19 -21.94 20.78 7.51
CA SER A 19 -23.33 20.45 7.85
C SER A 19 -24.05 19.89 6.62
N SER A 20 -24.41 18.60 6.66
CA SER A 20 -25.01 17.85 5.55
C SER A 20 -26.44 18.29 5.14
N ARG A 21 -26.91 19.44 5.61
CA ARG A 21 -28.29 19.93 5.45
C ARG A 21 -28.42 21.20 4.59
N ALA A 22 -27.31 21.71 4.04
CA ALA A 22 -27.36 22.90 3.20
C ALA A 22 -28.05 22.63 1.85
N SER A 23 -29.06 23.43 1.53
CA SER A 23 -29.72 23.46 0.21
C SER A 23 -28.74 23.83 -0.91
N PRO A 24 -29.04 23.51 -2.18
CA PRO A 24 -28.18 23.89 -3.31
C PRO A 24 -27.87 25.41 -3.38
N ALA A 25 -28.85 26.26 -3.02
CA ALA A 25 -28.66 27.71 -2.95
C ALA A 25 -27.69 28.12 -1.84
N GLU A 26 -27.79 27.50 -0.65
CA GLU A 26 -26.85 27.73 0.45
C GLU A 26 -25.45 27.22 0.09
N GLN A 27 -25.34 26.07 -0.60
CA GLN A 27 -24.06 25.57 -1.10
C GLN A 27 -23.42 26.54 -2.10
N GLN A 28 -24.20 27.14 -3.00
CA GLN A 28 -23.72 28.15 -3.95
C GLN A 28 -23.31 29.45 -3.24
N GLN A 29 -24.06 29.90 -2.23
CA GLN A 29 -23.72 31.07 -1.42
C GLN A 29 -22.45 30.82 -0.58
N LEU A 30 -22.33 29.63 0.01
CA LEU A 30 -21.12 29.20 0.72
C LEU A 30 -19.93 29.18 -0.24
N ALA A 31 -20.07 28.61 -1.44
CA ALA A 31 -19.03 28.61 -2.46
C ALA A 31 -18.60 30.03 -2.87
N SER A 32 -19.54 30.97 -3.01
CA SER A 32 -19.22 32.38 -3.29
C SER A 32 -18.45 33.06 -2.15
N LYS A 33 -18.91 32.88 -0.90
CA LYS A 33 -18.19 33.38 0.30
C LYS A 33 -16.80 32.76 0.41
N TRP A 34 -16.68 31.48 0.09
CA TRP A 34 -15.42 30.75 0.02
C TRP A 34 -14.46 31.36 -1.00
N ASN A 35 -14.90 31.53 -2.26
CA ASN A 35 -14.06 32.13 -3.31
C ASN A 35 -13.59 33.55 -2.93
N LYS A 36 -14.46 34.34 -2.28
CA LYS A 36 -14.10 35.67 -1.78
C LYS A 36 -13.00 35.59 -0.72
N LEU A 37 -13.14 34.74 0.30
CA LEU A 37 -12.14 34.59 1.36
C LEU A 37 -10.83 34.02 0.85
N VAL A 38 -10.87 33.11 -0.13
CA VAL A 38 -9.67 32.64 -0.82
C VAL A 38 -8.96 33.78 -1.53
N GLY A 39 -9.72 34.62 -2.27
CA GLY A 39 -9.17 35.81 -2.89
C GLY A 39 -8.60 36.81 -1.88
N GLU A 40 -9.25 36.99 -0.73
CA GLU A 40 -8.76 37.83 0.36
C GLU A 40 -7.49 37.26 1.01
N PHE A 41 -7.45 35.94 1.25
CA PHE A 41 -6.29 35.22 1.77
C PHE A 41 -5.10 35.32 0.82
N ILE A 42 -5.33 35.08 -0.47
CA ILE A 42 -4.34 35.24 -1.53
C ILE A 42 -3.87 36.70 -1.61
N GLY A 43 -4.79 37.67 -1.58
CA GLY A 43 -4.45 39.09 -1.62
C GLY A 43 -3.68 39.59 -0.40
N GLU A 44 -3.91 39.02 0.79
CA GLU A 44 -3.11 39.26 1.99
C GLU A 44 -1.73 38.59 1.89
N ILE A 45 -1.67 37.35 1.39
CA ILE A 45 -0.39 36.67 1.10
C ILE A 45 0.44 37.47 0.09
N ASP A 46 -0.22 38.03 -0.92
CA ASP A 46 0.43 38.82 -1.97
C ASP A 46 0.78 40.25 -1.53
N GLY A 47 0.37 40.67 -0.33
CA GLY A 47 0.49 42.06 0.11
C GLY A 47 -0.31 43.04 -0.75
N LYS A 48 -1.26 42.57 -1.57
CA LYS A 48 -2.10 43.37 -2.47
C LYS A 48 -3.26 44.06 -1.72
N ASN A 49 -3.64 43.55 -0.54
CA ASN A 49 -4.75 44.08 0.26
C ASN A 49 -4.36 45.10 1.34
N SER A 50 -3.09 45.52 1.43
CA SER A 50 -2.75 46.70 2.23
C SER A 50 -3.13 47.96 1.46
N PHE A 51 -4.16 48.65 1.95
CA PHE A 51 -4.85 49.82 1.41
C PHE A 51 -4.00 51.11 1.35
N THR A 52 -2.71 51.01 0.99
CA THR A 52 -1.83 52.17 0.74
C THR A 52 -0.86 51.82 -0.38
N ARG A 53 -1.21 52.22 -1.61
CA ARG A 53 -0.46 51.99 -2.86
C ARG A 53 0.77 52.90 -3.00
N GLU A 54 1.11 53.70 -1.99
CA GLU A 54 2.02 54.85 -2.16
C GLU A 54 3.50 54.63 -1.83
N THR A 55 3.96 53.44 -1.41
CA THR A 55 5.40 53.29 -1.03
C THR A 55 6.20 52.23 -1.78
N GLY A 56 5.65 51.55 -2.80
CA GLY A 56 6.41 50.67 -3.70
C GLY A 56 7.13 49.47 -3.04
N ARG A 57 7.01 49.28 -1.73
CA ARG A 57 7.54 48.15 -0.98
C ARG A 57 6.37 47.34 -0.45
N GLY A 58 5.90 46.38 -1.24
CA GLY A 58 4.98 45.36 -0.73
C GLY A 58 5.59 44.72 0.52
N ARG A 59 4.85 44.73 1.64
CA ARG A 59 5.30 44.05 2.87
C ARG A 59 5.38 42.56 2.55
N ARG A 60 6.60 42.01 2.46
CA ARG A 60 6.80 40.56 2.38
C ARG A 60 6.18 39.91 3.62
N VAL A 61 5.31 38.94 3.42
CA VAL A 61 4.81 38.10 4.50
C VAL A 61 5.99 37.37 5.13
N SER A 62 6.13 37.45 6.45
CA SER A 62 7.24 36.77 7.12
C SER A 62 7.15 35.25 6.90
N PRO A 63 8.29 34.55 6.76
CA PRO A 63 8.34 33.09 6.69
C PRO A 63 7.50 32.39 7.79
N MET A 64 7.57 32.90 9.02
CA MET A 64 6.79 32.37 10.14
C MET A 64 5.28 32.54 9.96
N SER A 65 4.83 33.70 9.47
CA SER A 65 3.42 33.95 9.16
C SER A 65 2.90 33.00 8.09
N LEU A 66 3.72 32.75 7.06
CA LEU A 66 3.36 31.82 5.97
C LEU A 66 3.30 30.37 6.48
N SER A 67 4.27 29.91 7.27
CA SER A 67 4.26 28.56 7.86
C SER A 67 3.01 28.33 8.73
N ARG A 68 2.66 29.29 9.60
CA ARG A 68 1.42 29.21 10.41
C ARG A 68 0.16 29.18 9.54
N ALA A 69 0.10 30.03 8.51
CA ALA A 69 -1.04 30.03 7.60
C ALA A 69 -1.20 28.67 6.90
N MET A 70 -0.09 28.04 6.47
CA MET A 70 -0.13 26.70 5.87
C MET A 70 -0.58 25.63 6.86
N GLN A 71 -0.14 25.69 8.12
CA GLN A 71 -0.59 24.77 9.16
C GLN A 71 -2.09 24.88 9.40
N ASP A 72 -2.62 26.10 9.43
CA ASP A 72 -4.05 26.30 9.61
C ASP A 72 -4.84 25.82 8.40
N VAL A 73 -4.39 26.14 7.17
CA VAL A 73 -4.99 25.59 5.94
C VAL A 73 -4.98 24.06 5.97
N ALA A 74 -3.88 23.42 6.37
CA ALA A 74 -3.79 21.96 6.45
C ALA A 74 -4.75 21.35 7.47
N LYS A 75 -5.01 22.01 8.61
CA LYS A 75 -6.00 21.56 9.61
C LYS A 75 -7.43 21.59 9.05
N PHE A 76 -7.73 22.55 8.15
CA PHE A 76 -9.07 22.72 7.59
C PHE A 76 -9.28 22.01 6.26
N ALA A 77 -8.22 21.66 5.53
CA ALA A 77 -8.28 21.00 4.23
C ALA A 77 -9.23 19.78 4.19
N PRO A 78 -9.24 18.85 5.17
CA PRO A 78 -10.17 17.71 5.15
C PRO A 78 -11.65 18.09 5.26
N ARG A 79 -11.97 19.29 5.80
CA ARG A 79 -13.34 19.76 6.07
C ARG A 79 -13.83 20.79 5.07
N ALA A 80 -12.93 21.63 4.55
CA ALA A 80 -13.25 22.73 3.64
C ALA A 80 -13.52 22.28 2.18
N GLY A 81 -13.26 21.00 1.87
CA GLY A 81 -13.43 20.44 0.54
C GLY A 81 -12.28 20.78 -0.41
N TYR A 82 -12.26 20.07 -1.54
CA TYR A 82 -11.27 20.18 -2.62
C TYR A 82 -10.98 21.63 -3.10
N PRO A 83 -11.97 22.54 -3.26
CA PRO A 83 -11.78 23.83 -3.93
C PRO A 83 -10.75 24.77 -3.27
N LEU A 84 -10.74 24.84 -1.92
CA LEU A 84 -9.84 25.72 -1.16
C LEU A 84 -8.38 25.37 -1.43
N VAL A 85 -8.08 24.08 -1.31
CA VAL A 85 -6.74 23.55 -1.50
C VAL A 85 -6.30 23.65 -2.95
N THR A 86 -7.19 23.35 -3.90
CA THR A 86 -6.87 23.47 -5.33
C THR A 86 -6.69 24.91 -5.80
N ALA A 87 -7.21 25.91 -5.08
CA ALA A 87 -6.98 27.31 -5.41
C ALA A 87 -5.71 27.84 -4.73
N ILE A 88 -5.58 27.64 -3.43
CA ILE A 88 -4.48 28.19 -2.63
C ILE A 88 -3.15 27.50 -2.92
N LEU A 89 -3.14 26.16 -2.99
CA LEU A 89 -1.89 25.42 -3.08
C LEU A 89 -1.18 25.66 -4.42
N PRO A 90 -1.84 25.59 -5.59
CA PRO A 90 -1.20 25.96 -6.85
C PRO A 90 -0.79 27.42 -6.90
N HIS A 91 -1.57 28.36 -6.32
CA HIS A 91 -1.18 29.77 -6.25
C HIS A 91 0.13 29.96 -5.50
N ILE A 92 0.22 29.41 -4.28
CA ILE A 92 1.42 29.50 -3.45
C ILE A 92 2.61 28.82 -4.10
N LEU A 93 2.41 27.62 -4.65
CA LEU A 93 3.51 26.86 -5.22
C LEU A 93 3.94 27.39 -6.60
N THR A 94 3.04 27.94 -7.41
CA THR A 94 3.29 28.35 -8.81
C THR A 94 3.63 29.82 -8.90
N GLU A 95 2.79 30.71 -8.36
CA GLU A 95 3.01 32.16 -8.46
C GLU A 95 4.10 32.62 -7.50
N ARG A 96 4.16 32.04 -6.29
CA ARG A 96 5.21 32.36 -5.30
C ARG A 96 6.38 31.39 -5.31
N LYS A 97 6.48 30.53 -6.33
CA LYS A 97 7.66 29.67 -6.54
C LYS A 97 8.98 30.43 -6.48
N GLN A 98 9.01 31.59 -7.12
CA GLN A 98 10.21 32.42 -7.23
C GLN A 98 10.56 33.12 -5.91
N GLU A 99 9.61 33.20 -4.96
CA GLU A 99 9.82 33.80 -3.64
C GLU A 99 10.09 32.75 -2.56
N LEU A 100 9.34 31.65 -2.56
CA LEU A 100 9.39 30.61 -1.53
C LEU A 100 10.74 29.88 -1.52
N LEU A 101 11.24 29.52 -2.71
CA LEU A 101 12.45 28.70 -2.83
C LEU A 101 13.71 29.47 -2.42
N PRO A 102 13.91 30.74 -2.85
CA PRO A 102 15.03 31.54 -2.34
C PRO A 102 14.91 31.92 -0.87
N ALA A 103 13.69 31.98 -0.32
CA ALA A 103 13.44 32.31 1.08
C ALA A 103 13.63 31.12 2.05
N LEU A 104 13.80 29.89 1.56
CA LEU A 104 14.04 28.70 2.42
C LEU A 104 15.10 28.92 3.51
N PRO A 105 16.25 29.59 3.26
CA PRO A 105 17.24 29.86 4.30
C PRO A 105 16.79 30.80 5.42
N GLU A 106 15.74 31.60 5.18
CA GLU A 106 15.14 32.53 6.16
C GLU A 106 14.21 31.81 7.15
N PHE A 107 13.77 30.59 6.83
CA PHE A 107 12.98 29.78 7.76
C PHE A 107 13.88 29.16 8.83
N GLY A 108 13.40 29.20 10.07
CA GLY A 108 13.93 28.35 11.12
C GLY A 108 13.78 26.87 10.72
N PRO A 109 14.74 25.99 11.09
CA PRO A 109 14.66 24.55 10.78
C PRO A 109 13.33 23.90 11.22
N VAL A 110 12.81 24.32 12.37
CA VAL A 110 11.52 23.86 12.91
C VAL A 110 10.33 24.35 12.07
N ASP A 111 10.32 25.64 11.70
CA ASP A 111 9.24 26.23 10.89
C ASP A 111 9.16 25.58 9.51
N LEU A 112 10.32 25.26 8.93
CA LEU A 112 10.42 24.58 7.65
C LEU A 112 9.89 23.15 7.73
N ALA A 113 10.23 22.40 8.79
CA ALA A 113 9.69 21.07 9.02
C ALA A 113 8.15 21.06 9.09
N TYR A 114 7.56 22.01 9.84
CA TYR A 114 6.11 22.13 9.95
C TYR A 114 5.45 22.59 8.64
N MET A 115 6.08 23.52 7.92
CA MET A 115 5.58 23.97 6.63
C MET A 115 5.56 22.81 5.63
N SER A 116 6.65 22.05 5.54
CA SER A 116 6.72 20.86 4.68
C SER A 116 5.65 19.84 5.02
N ASN A 117 5.42 19.56 6.30
CA ASN A 117 4.36 18.62 6.72
C ASN A 117 2.96 19.13 6.39
N SER A 118 2.72 20.44 6.52
CA SER A 118 1.44 21.05 6.16
C SER A 118 1.18 20.91 4.67
N ILE A 119 2.17 21.24 3.84
CA ILE A 119 2.11 21.05 2.38
C ILE A 119 1.86 19.58 2.05
N ALA A 120 2.61 18.65 2.65
CA ALA A 120 2.44 17.21 2.47
C ALA A 120 1.01 16.73 2.80
N ASN A 121 0.45 17.15 3.94
CA ASN A 121 -0.91 16.79 4.36
C ASN A 121 -1.97 17.32 3.39
N ILE A 122 -1.82 18.56 2.94
CA ILE A 122 -2.73 19.18 1.98
C ILE A 122 -2.76 18.35 0.69
N ILE A 123 -1.60 17.91 0.19
CA ILE A 123 -1.48 17.10 -1.03
C ILE A 123 -2.16 15.74 -0.87
N THR A 124 -1.85 15.03 0.22
CA THR A 124 -2.43 13.70 0.48
C THR A 124 -3.94 13.76 0.61
N THR A 125 -4.48 14.84 1.18
CA THR A 125 -5.92 15.01 1.38
C THR A 125 -6.65 15.37 0.08
N CYS A 126 -5.99 16.11 -0.82
CA CYS A 126 -6.64 16.71 -1.98
C CYS A 126 -6.22 16.10 -3.31
N SER A 127 -5.60 14.91 -3.33
CA SER A 127 -5.32 14.13 -4.56
C SER A 127 -4.83 14.93 -5.77
N VAL A 128 -4.01 15.97 -5.55
CA VAL A 128 -3.63 16.92 -6.60
C VAL A 128 -2.58 16.28 -7.51
N SER A 129 -3.02 15.57 -8.55
CA SER A 129 -2.17 14.87 -9.52
C SER A 129 -1.22 15.80 -10.27
N ASP A 130 -1.69 17.00 -10.61
CA ASP A 130 -1.03 17.89 -11.57
C ASP A 130 0.12 18.70 -10.96
N SER A 131 0.23 18.73 -9.62
CA SER A 131 1.30 19.44 -8.91
C SER A 131 2.55 18.57 -8.64
N SER A 132 2.56 17.30 -9.06
CA SER A 132 3.58 16.33 -8.64
C SER A 132 5.03 16.75 -8.92
N ALA A 133 5.31 17.41 -10.05
CA ALA A 133 6.67 17.85 -10.39
C ALA A 133 7.16 19.01 -9.51
N LEU A 134 6.27 19.96 -9.20
CA LEU A 134 6.57 21.12 -8.37
C LEU A 134 6.77 20.72 -6.91
N LEU A 135 5.94 19.80 -6.44
CA LEU A 135 6.02 19.22 -5.10
C LEU A 135 7.28 18.40 -4.89
N LYS A 136 7.64 17.57 -5.87
CA LYS A 136 8.94 16.87 -5.88
C LYS A 136 10.11 17.84 -5.81
N ARG A 137 10.06 18.93 -6.59
CA ARG A 137 11.10 19.97 -6.55
C ARG A 137 11.17 20.68 -5.20
N PHE A 138 10.04 20.99 -4.59
CA PHE A 138 10.01 21.57 -3.24
C PHE A 138 10.60 20.59 -2.20
N GLY A 139 10.17 19.32 -2.22
CA GLY A 139 10.74 18.26 -1.39
C GLY A 139 12.25 18.12 -1.57
N GLN A 140 12.73 18.15 -2.82
CA GLN A 140 14.17 18.15 -3.15
C GLN A 140 14.94 19.29 -2.52
N GLN A 141 14.45 20.52 -2.65
CA GLN A 141 15.16 21.69 -2.12
C GLN A 141 15.13 21.77 -0.60
N VAL A 142 14.03 21.35 0.04
CA VAL A 142 13.99 21.21 1.50
C VAL A 142 14.96 20.11 1.95
N GLY A 143 14.97 18.97 1.26
CA GLY A 143 15.95 17.90 1.52
C GLY A 143 17.39 18.41 1.42
N GLU A 144 17.74 19.06 0.32
CA GLU A 144 19.06 19.69 0.10
C GLU A 144 19.42 20.73 1.18
N TYR A 145 18.44 21.52 1.66
CA TYR A 145 18.64 22.45 2.76
C TYR A 145 19.09 21.73 4.04
N PHE A 146 18.40 20.64 4.39
CA PHE A 146 18.73 19.84 5.58
C PHE A 146 19.94 18.93 5.39
N SER A 147 20.31 18.59 4.15
CA SER A 147 21.55 17.87 3.83
C SER A 147 22.81 18.68 4.11
N LYS A 148 22.71 19.99 4.39
CA LYS A 148 23.85 20.80 4.84
C LYS A 148 24.25 20.47 6.30
N PRO A 149 25.55 20.49 6.64
CA PRO A 149 26.01 20.25 8.00
C PRO A 149 25.38 21.22 9.02
N GLY A 150 25.06 20.72 10.21
CA GLY A 150 24.50 21.49 11.33
C GLY A 150 23.01 21.83 11.24
N ARG A 151 22.39 21.70 10.05
CA ARG A 151 20.97 22.07 9.86
C ARG A 151 20.01 21.04 10.42
N LEU A 152 20.32 19.75 10.26
CA LEU A 152 19.51 18.65 10.77
C LEU A 152 19.67 18.53 12.29
N GLU A 153 20.88 18.72 12.78
CA GLU A 153 21.27 18.65 14.19
C GLU A 153 20.57 19.70 15.05
N ALA A 154 20.31 20.88 14.47
CA ALA A 154 19.60 21.99 15.10
C ALA A 154 18.08 21.75 15.25
N VAL A 155 17.54 20.67 14.66
CA VAL A 155 16.12 20.35 14.73
C VAL A 155 15.86 19.39 15.90
N PRO A 156 14.88 19.68 16.76
CA PRO A 156 14.42 18.73 17.77
C PRO A 156 13.93 17.41 17.12
N ILE A 157 14.08 16.28 17.80
CA ILE A 157 13.75 14.95 17.26
C ILE A 157 12.32 14.88 16.72
N TYR A 158 11.33 15.37 17.46
CA TYR A 158 9.93 15.38 17.03
C TYR A 158 9.72 16.15 15.70
N SER A 159 10.45 17.25 15.50
CA SER A 159 10.42 18.03 14.26
C SER A 159 11.18 17.33 13.13
N LEU A 160 12.27 16.61 13.43
CA LEU A 160 12.98 15.79 12.45
C LEU A 160 12.08 14.69 11.88
N VAL A 161 11.28 14.07 12.73
CA VAL A 161 10.33 13.07 12.26
C VAL A 161 9.23 13.68 11.40
N THR A 162 8.72 14.83 11.83
CA THR A 162 7.73 15.59 11.05
C THR A 162 8.28 15.95 9.66
N LEU A 163 9.53 16.40 9.61
CA LEU A 163 10.24 16.72 8.38
C LEU A 163 10.44 15.49 7.48
N THR A 164 10.98 14.40 8.01
CA THR A 164 11.24 13.18 7.22
C THR A 164 9.96 12.62 6.63
N ASN A 165 8.89 12.49 7.43
CA ASN A 165 7.56 12.10 6.94
C ASN A 165 7.03 13.05 5.84
N ALA A 166 7.27 14.35 5.97
CA ALA A 166 6.87 15.31 4.95
C ALA A 166 7.66 15.14 3.65
N LEU A 167 8.99 15.06 3.74
CA LEU A 167 9.89 14.89 2.59
C LEU A 167 9.56 13.63 1.79
N ASN A 168 9.30 12.55 2.51
CA ASN A 168 8.82 11.28 1.97
C ASN A 168 7.55 11.43 1.12
N ARG A 169 6.52 12.09 1.66
CA ARG A 169 5.27 12.37 0.93
C ARG A 169 5.44 13.34 -0.23
N LEU A 170 6.42 14.24 -0.12
CA LEU A 170 6.80 15.17 -1.18
C LEU A 170 7.66 14.49 -2.26
N GLY A 171 8.00 13.21 -2.10
CA GLY A 171 8.77 12.45 -3.09
C GLY A 171 10.26 12.80 -3.12
N TYR A 172 10.81 13.28 -2.00
CA TYR A 172 12.26 13.41 -1.84
C TYR A 172 12.90 12.01 -1.79
N ASP A 173 13.84 11.76 -2.69
CA ASP A 173 14.46 10.45 -2.92
C ASP A 173 15.81 10.26 -2.20
N GLY A 174 16.13 11.10 -1.21
CA GLY A 174 17.41 11.05 -0.50
C GLY A 174 18.60 11.60 -1.30
N GLY A 175 18.35 12.30 -2.42
CA GLY A 175 19.43 12.87 -3.23
C GLY A 175 20.17 11.85 -4.11
N VAL A 176 19.65 10.61 -4.20
CA VAL A 176 20.22 9.51 -5.00
C VAL A 176 20.37 9.89 -6.48
N SER A 177 19.60 10.86 -6.94
CA SER A 177 19.54 11.20 -8.36
C SER A 177 20.80 11.84 -8.97
N ARG A 178 21.76 12.48 -8.28
CA ARG A 178 22.88 13.17 -9.00
C ARG A 178 24.24 13.30 -8.30
N ARG A 179 25.24 12.85 -9.09
CA ARG A 179 26.66 13.29 -9.21
C ARG A 179 27.62 12.90 -8.07
N ARG A 180 28.55 12.01 -8.46
CA ARG A 180 29.86 11.71 -7.84
C ARG A 180 30.41 12.93 -7.08
N GLY A 181 30.23 12.97 -5.76
CA GLY A 181 30.68 14.11 -4.95
C GLY A 181 29.94 14.29 -3.62
N ALA A 182 29.89 13.23 -2.80
CA ALA A 182 29.88 13.27 -1.33
C ALA A 182 29.10 14.40 -0.61
N SER A 183 27.76 14.43 -0.71
CA SER A 183 26.96 14.79 0.47
C SER A 183 26.36 13.52 1.03
N GLU A 184 26.58 13.26 2.32
CA GLU A 184 25.97 12.13 3.00
C GLU A 184 24.44 12.17 2.86
N ASP A 185 23.85 11.01 2.58
CA ASP A 185 22.40 10.86 2.44
C ASP A 185 21.69 11.42 3.70
N LEU A 186 20.66 12.23 3.47
CA LEU A 186 19.88 12.85 4.54
C LEU A 186 19.34 11.78 5.50
N TYR A 187 18.91 10.62 4.98
CA TYR A 187 18.40 9.54 5.80
C TYR A 187 19.48 8.84 6.62
N ALA A 188 20.69 8.70 6.08
CA ALA A 188 21.83 8.19 6.85
C ALA A 188 22.23 9.14 8.00
N ARG A 189 22.20 10.46 7.76
CA ARG A 189 22.39 11.45 8.82
C ARG A 189 21.28 11.42 9.86
N PHE A 190 20.03 11.31 9.42
CA PHE A 190 18.88 11.19 10.31
C PHE A 190 18.96 9.91 11.16
N ASP A 191 19.36 8.78 10.56
CA ASP A 191 19.61 7.52 11.25
C ASP A 191 20.65 7.67 12.37
N ARG A 192 21.83 8.26 12.05
CA ARG A 192 22.88 8.51 13.04
C ARG A 192 22.42 9.43 14.17
N LEU A 193 21.69 10.51 13.86
CA LEU A 193 21.15 11.40 14.89
C LEU A 193 20.13 10.71 15.79
N CYS A 194 19.31 9.82 15.24
CA CYS A 194 18.42 8.99 16.05
C CYS A 194 19.23 8.04 16.93
N CYS A 195 20.31 7.42 16.42
CA CYS A 195 21.20 6.59 17.21
C CYS A 195 21.86 7.35 18.37
N GLU A 196 22.35 8.57 18.12
CA GLU A 196 23.02 9.41 19.13
C GLU A 196 22.07 9.87 20.23
N LYS A 197 20.80 10.12 19.89
CA LYS A 197 19.81 10.66 20.82
C LYS A 197 18.85 9.61 21.40
N ILE A 198 19.02 8.34 21.05
CA ILE A 198 18.07 7.26 21.39
C ILE A 198 17.79 7.16 22.89
N ASP A 199 18.78 7.40 23.74
CA ASP A 199 18.64 7.31 25.20
C ASP A 199 17.72 8.40 25.76
N SER A 200 17.67 9.56 25.09
CA SER A 200 16.78 10.68 25.42
C SER A 200 15.37 10.55 24.83
N MET A 201 15.14 9.58 23.95
CA MET A 201 13.86 9.36 23.29
C MET A 201 12.97 8.46 24.16
N ASN A 202 11.70 8.82 24.31
CA ASN A 202 10.68 7.90 24.83
C ASN A 202 10.20 6.96 23.72
N ALA A 203 9.45 5.91 24.07
CA ALA A 203 8.95 4.96 23.08
C ALA A 203 8.11 5.59 21.94
N SER A 204 7.40 6.70 22.19
CA SER A 204 6.65 7.39 21.14
C SER A 204 7.57 8.10 20.16
N ASP A 205 8.63 8.76 20.66
CA ASP A 205 9.66 9.36 19.81
C ASP A 205 10.35 8.28 18.96
N ILE A 206 10.68 7.12 19.55
CA ILE A 206 11.27 5.97 18.84
C ILE A 206 10.31 5.45 17.77
N ALA A 207 9.04 5.22 18.12
CA ALA A 207 8.03 4.74 17.18
C ALA A 207 7.90 5.68 16.00
N VAL A 208 7.79 6.98 16.27
CA VAL A 208 7.61 8.02 15.26
C VAL A 208 8.87 8.12 14.40
N ALA A 209 10.08 8.11 14.98
CA ALA A 209 11.34 8.14 14.24
C ALA A 209 11.54 6.94 13.32
N LEU A 210 11.30 5.72 13.81
CA LEU A 210 11.41 4.53 12.96
C LEU A 210 10.29 4.47 11.90
N GLN A 211 9.10 4.98 12.22
CA GLN A 211 7.98 5.07 11.28
C GLN A 211 8.31 5.97 10.08
N SER A 212 9.19 6.95 10.23
CA SER A 212 9.57 7.83 9.11
C SER A 212 10.34 7.07 8.01
N PHE A 213 11.10 6.04 8.38
CA PHE A 213 11.69 5.12 7.41
C PHE A 213 10.62 4.21 6.79
N HIS A 214 9.60 3.81 7.56
CA HIS A 214 8.56 2.89 7.09
C HIS A 214 7.61 3.55 6.09
N ASN A 215 7.17 4.76 6.38
CA ASN A 215 6.25 5.53 5.54
C ASN A 215 6.91 6.12 4.29
N GLY A 216 8.23 5.94 4.15
CA GLY A 216 9.02 6.96 3.51
C GLY A 216 8.88 7.09 2.00
N GLY A 217 8.43 6.05 1.30
CA GLY A 217 8.45 6.07 -0.17
C GLY A 217 9.88 6.12 -0.76
N CYS A 218 10.88 6.60 -0.02
CA CYS A 218 12.29 6.29 -0.14
C CYS A 218 12.50 4.80 0.12
N ARG A 219 12.18 3.98 -0.88
CA ARG A 219 12.27 2.51 -0.87
C ARG A 219 13.66 1.97 -0.52
N HIS A 220 14.68 2.84 -0.51
CA HIS A 220 16.06 2.52 -0.19
C HIS A 220 16.49 2.91 1.22
N ALA A 221 15.78 3.83 1.89
CA ALA A 221 16.12 4.27 3.23
C ALA A 221 15.53 3.30 4.26
N LYS A 222 16.34 2.34 4.72
CA LYS A 222 16.03 1.50 5.88
C LYS A 222 16.78 2.04 7.09
N PRO A 223 16.21 1.96 8.31
CA PRO A 223 16.97 2.24 9.51
C PRO A 223 18.15 1.26 9.58
N SER A 224 19.29 1.72 10.08
CA SER A 224 20.46 0.87 10.27
C SER A 224 20.18 -0.22 11.31
N SER A 225 20.95 -1.31 11.24
CA SER A 225 20.90 -2.34 12.26
C SER A 225 21.32 -1.83 13.64
N ASP A 226 22.19 -0.81 13.70
CA ASP A 226 22.58 -0.13 14.94
C ASP A 226 21.39 0.62 15.54
N LEU A 227 20.66 1.40 14.74
CA LEU A 227 19.47 2.12 15.21
C LEU A 227 18.39 1.16 15.72
N LEU A 228 18.11 0.10 14.96
CA LEU A 228 17.14 -0.92 15.39
C LEU A 228 17.61 -1.62 16.67
N GLY A 229 18.89 -1.97 16.79
CA GLY A 229 19.46 -2.60 17.98
C GLY A 229 19.41 -1.72 19.22
N LYS A 230 19.76 -0.44 19.08
CA LYS A 230 19.68 0.55 20.17
C LYS A 230 18.25 0.83 20.58
N ALA A 231 17.34 1.01 19.62
CA ALA A 231 15.92 1.17 19.90
C ALA A 231 15.36 -0.05 20.63
N ALA A 232 15.71 -1.26 20.19
CA ALA A 232 15.33 -2.51 20.86
C ALA A 232 15.84 -2.56 22.30
N GLY A 233 17.12 -2.27 22.54
CA GLY A 233 17.71 -2.24 23.88
C GLY A 233 17.02 -1.21 24.79
N ARG A 234 16.80 -0.01 24.27
CA ARG A 234 16.15 1.09 25.00
C ARG A 234 14.71 0.78 25.38
N LEU A 235 13.95 0.13 24.48
CA LEU A 235 12.56 -0.29 24.72
C LEU A 235 12.46 -1.44 25.72
N LYS A 236 13.43 -2.37 25.73
CA LYS A 236 13.47 -3.46 26.73
C LYS A 236 13.78 -2.96 28.14
N GLY A 237 14.57 -1.89 28.26
CA GLY A 237 14.81 -1.22 29.54
C GLY A 237 13.62 -0.40 30.05
N GLU A 238 12.66 -0.08 29.19
CA GLU A 238 11.45 0.66 29.55
C GLU A 238 10.39 -0.28 30.15
N LEU A 239 9.72 0.16 31.21
CA LEU A 239 8.63 -0.63 31.80
C LEU A 239 7.45 -0.70 30.83
N ARG A 240 6.85 -1.89 30.67
CA ARG A 240 5.68 -2.10 29.79
C ARG A 240 4.58 -1.04 29.95
N GLN A 241 4.34 -0.60 31.19
CA GLN A 241 3.30 0.38 31.54
C GLN A 241 3.60 1.81 31.06
N GLN A 242 4.84 2.10 30.62
CA GLN A 242 5.25 3.43 30.18
C GLN A 242 5.12 3.64 28.67
N ILE A 243 4.95 2.56 27.91
CA ILE A 243 4.81 2.64 26.45
C ILE A 243 3.34 2.88 26.10
N PRO A 244 2.99 4.00 25.43
CA PRO A 244 1.61 4.23 25.01
C PRO A 244 1.09 3.13 24.09
N SER A 245 -0.18 2.76 24.24
CA SER A 245 -0.83 1.65 23.52
C SER A 245 -0.67 1.78 22.00
N LYS A 246 -0.81 3.00 21.46
CA LYS A 246 -0.55 3.35 20.06
C LYS A 246 0.86 2.97 19.60
N SER A 247 1.87 3.31 20.40
CA SER A 247 3.28 3.12 20.10
C SER A 247 3.64 1.63 20.09
N LEU A 248 3.03 0.81 20.95
CA LEU A 248 3.28 -0.64 20.99
C LEU A 248 3.01 -1.32 19.64
N ALA A 249 1.81 -1.13 19.07
CA ALA A 249 1.43 -1.77 17.81
C ALA A 249 2.23 -1.21 16.62
N GLN A 250 2.58 0.09 16.65
CA GLN A 250 3.41 0.71 15.62
C GLN A 250 4.84 0.15 15.65
N LEU A 251 5.50 0.16 16.80
CA LEU A 251 6.84 -0.39 17.01
C LEU A 251 6.89 -1.84 16.54
N LEU A 252 5.89 -2.63 16.94
CA LEU A 252 5.80 -4.02 16.52
C LEU A 252 5.77 -4.17 15.00
N ASN A 253 4.90 -3.44 14.30
CA ASN A 253 4.83 -3.51 12.83
C ASN A 253 6.12 -3.01 12.16
N ILE A 254 6.76 -1.99 12.73
CA ILE A 254 8.02 -1.41 12.26
C ILE A 254 9.14 -2.46 12.34
N PHE A 255 9.41 -3.03 13.52
CA PHE A 255 10.49 -4.00 13.71
C PHE A 255 10.30 -5.23 12.81
N VAL A 256 9.07 -5.75 12.73
CA VAL A 256 8.76 -6.90 11.87
C VAL A 256 8.93 -6.56 10.39
N THR A 257 8.50 -5.37 9.96
CA THR A 257 8.63 -4.95 8.56
C THR A 257 10.09 -4.75 8.16
N PHE A 258 10.93 -4.25 9.06
CA PHE A 258 12.36 -4.11 8.82
C PHE A 258 13.16 -5.40 9.05
N GLY A 259 12.48 -6.53 9.25
CA GLY A 259 13.13 -7.83 9.36
C GLY A 259 13.84 -8.05 10.70
N TYR A 260 13.61 -7.21 11.70
CA TYR A 260 14.14 -7.35 13.05
C TYR A 260 13.32 -8.38 13.85
N LYS A 261 13.35 -9.63 13.38
CA LYS A 261 12.54 -10.75 13.86
C LYS A 261 13.27 -11.63 14.87
N GLN A 262 14.60 -11.48 14.95
CA GLN A 262 15.49 -12.27 15.78
C GLN A 262 15.41 -11.91 17.27
N ASP A 263 15.04 -10.67 17.62
CA ASP A 263 14.85 -10.27 19.03
C ASP A 263 13.45 -10.69 19.52
N ARG A 264 13.33 -11.98 19.84
CA ARG A 264 12.09 -12.60 20.34
C ARG A 264 11.56 -11.90 21.60
N GLU A 265 12.45 -11.52 22.49
CA GLU A 265 12.11 -10.91 23.77
C GLU A 265 11.39 -9.59 23.56
N LEU A 266 11.92 -8.71 22.70
CA LEU A 266 11.28 -7.45 22.35
C LEU A 266 9.90 -7.69 21.71
N LEU A 267 9.81 -8.58 20.72
CA LEU A 267 8.54 -8.83 20.04
C LEU A 267 7.48 -9.34 21.01
N LEU A 268 7.82 -10.26 21.91
CA LEU A 268 6.91 -10.75 22.94
C LEU A 268 6.52 -9.65 23.93
N LEU A 269 7.45 -8.78 24.32
CA LEU A 269 7.17 -7.62 25.18
C LEU A 269 6.16 -6.68 24.53
N LEU A 270 6.31 -6.38 23.23
CA LEU A 270 5.38 -5.53 22.49
C LEU A 270 4.01 -6.19 22.32
N PHE A 271 3.96 -7.49 22.00
CA PHE A 271 2.70 -8.25 21.93
C PHE A 271 1.97 -8.29 23.25
N ASP A 272 2.69 -8.59 24.33
CA ASP A 272 2.12 -8.67 25.66
C ASP A 272 1.58 -7.32 26.11
N GLY A 273 2.27 -6.22 25.79
CA GLY A 273 1.76 -4.87 26.01
C GLY A 273 0.41 -4.62 25.32
N VAL A 274 0.30 -4.97 24.02
CA VAL A 274 -0.97 -4.82 23.28
C VAL A 274 -2.07 -5.70 23.88
N LEU A 275 -1.75 -6.93 24.27
CA LEU A 275 -2.72 -7.87 24.85
C LEU A 275 -3.20 -7.44 26.25
N SER A 276 -2.31 -6.85 27.03
CA SER A 276 -2.56 -6.42 28.41
C SER A 276 -3.28 -5.09 28.50
N THR A 277 -3.18 -4.22 27.48
CA THR A 277 -3.95 -2.97 27.40
C THR A 277 -5.46 -3.31 27.41
N PRO A 278 -6.30 -2.61 28.18
CA PRO A 278 -7.76 -2.73 28.09
C PRO A 278 -8.29 -2.39 26.69
N VAL A 279 -9.41 -3.00 26.30
CA VAL A 279 -9.97 -2.85 24.94
C VAL A 279 -10.38 -1.40 24.66
N GLU A 280 -10.84 -0.71 25.69
CA GLU A 280 -11.33 0.67 25.70
C GLU A 280 -10.19 1.69 25.58
N GLU A 281 -9.00 1.34 26.07
CA GLU A 281 -7.79 2.19 26.03
C GLU A 281 -6.94 1.96 24.77
N LEU A 282 -7.22 0.87 24.05
CA LEU A 282 -6.51 0.52 22.84
C LEU A 282 -7.09 1.27 21.64
N GLU A 283 -6.28 2.01 20.89
CA GLU A 283 -6.74 2.60 19.63
C GLU A 283 -7.14 1.50 18.63
N ILE A 284 -8.16 1.75 17.81
CA ILE A 284 -8.84 0.70 17.03
C ILE A 284 -7.97 -0.08 16.06
N PHE A 285 -6.96 0.58 15.51
CA PHE A 285 -6.08 -0.05 14.54
C PHE A 285 -4.98 -0.88 15.18
N CYS A 286 -4.74 -0.77 16.50
CA CYS A 286 -3.61 -1.40 17.14
C CYS A 286 -3.68 -2.94 17.10
N ALA A 287 -4.82 -3.54 17.47
CA ALA A 287 -4.97 -4.99 17.44
C ALA A 287 -4.92 -5.58 16.00
N PRO A 288 -5.62 -5.00 14.99
CA PRO A 288 -5.42 -5.37 13.59
C PRO A 288 -3.96 -5.28 13.12
N LEU A 289 -3.25 -4.22 13.51
CA LEU A 289 -1.85 -3.99 13.13
C LEU A 289 -0.91 -5.01 13.80
N ALA A 290 -1.14 -5.33 15.07
CA ALA A 290 -0.41 -6.36 15.79
C ALA A 290 -0.63 -7.75 15.16
N LEU A 291 -1.87 -8.09 14.83
CA LEU A 291 -2.21 -9.34 14.15
C LEU A 291 -1.55 -9.45 12.77
N ASN A 292 -1.54 -8.37 12.00
CA ASN A 292 -0.83 -8.32 10.72
C ASN A 292 0.68 -8.54 10.90
N SER A 293 1.27 -7.97 11.95
CA SER A 293 2.68 -8.15 12.30
C SER A 293 3.00 -9.61 12.64
N LEU A 294 2.13 -10.30 13.39
CA LEU A 294 2.27 -11.74 13.64
C LEU A 294 2.29 -12.56 12.35
N SER A 295 1.42 -12.22 11.40
CA SER A 295 1.38 -12.93 10.13
C SER A 295 2.68 -12.76 9.35
N LYS A 296 3.28 -11.56 9.34
CA LYS A 296 4.58 -11.31 8.71
C LYS A 296 5.72 -12.05 9.39
N CYS A 297 5.66 -12.22 10.71
CA CYS A 297 6.59 -13.04 11.46
C CYS A 297 6.53 -14.53 11.06
N SER A 298 5.32 -15.07 10.85
CA SER A 298 5.14 -16.48 10.47
C SER A 298 5.64 -16.82 9.06
N GLN A 299 5.61 -15.86 8.12
CA GLN A 299 5.97 -16.08 6.71
C GLN A 299 7.48 -16.30 6.48
N THR A 300 8.34 -16.04 7.47
CA THR A 300 9.81 -16.22 7.36
C THR A 300 10.30 -17.61 7.75
N VAL A 301 9.41 -18.50 8.20
CA VAL A 301 9.78 -19.83 8.72
C VAL A 301 10.04 -20.86 7.61
N ASP A 302 9.74 -20.55 6.35
CA ASP A 302 10.00 -21.44 5.21
C ASP A 302 11.51 -21.64 4.89
N GLU A 303 12.44 -20.94 5.57
CA GLU A 303 13.90 -21.02 5.35
C GLU A 303 14.64 -22.02 6.25
N GLY A 304 13.94 -22.98 6.88
CA GLY A 304 14.61 -24.10 7.58
C GLY A 304 15.27 -23.73 8.92
N VAL A 305 14.99 -22.54 9.45
CA VAL A 305 15.32 -22.16 10.83
C VAL A 305 14.20 -22.65 11.73
N ASP A 306 14.59 -23.35 12.79
CA ASP A 306 13.73 -24.03 13.75
C ASP A 306 12.51 -23.18 14.14
N SER A 307 11.32 -23.68 13.82
CA SER A 307 9.99 -23.04 13.95
C SER A 307 9.57 -22.66 15.38
N GLY A 308 10.47 -22.71 16.35
CA GLY A 308 10.21 -22.52 17.78
C GLY A 308 9.86 -21.08 18.19
N VAL A 309 9.76 -20.15 17.24
CA VAL A 309 9.56 -18.72 17.51
C VAL A 309 8.51 -18.13 16.54
N LEU A 310 7.25 -18.04 17.01
CA LEU A 310 6.09 -17.22 16.52
C LEU A 310 4.89 -18.00 15.92
N PRO A 311 3.64 -17.55 16.16
CA PRO A 311 2.98 -17.10 17.40
C PRO A 311 2.38 -18.28 18.14
N SER A 312 2.23 -18.22 19.47
CA SER A 312 1.28 -19.14 20.09
C SER A 312 -0.09 -18.83 19.50
N THR A 313 -0.81 -19.85 19.04
CA THR A 313 -2.20 -19.77 18.61
C THR A 313 -3.05 -18.99 19.62
N ALA A 314 -2.68 -19.06 20.91
CA ALA A 314 -3.24 -18.25 21.99
C ALA A 314 -3.11 -16.73 21.80
N ILE A 315 -1.96 -16.19 21.37
CA ILE A 315 -1.82 -14.73 21.11
C ILE A 315 -2.79 -14.31 20.00
N VAL A 316 -2.89 -15.09 18.92
CA VAL A 316 -3.79 -14.78 17.81
C VAL A 316 -5.25 -14.80 18.26
N PHE A 317 -5.66 -15.85 18.97
CA PHE A 317 -7.03 -15.94 19.49
C PHE A 317 -7.33 -14.87 20.53
N ASN A 318 -6.38 -14.49 21.38
CA ASN A 318 -6.58 -13.40 22.34
C ASN A 318 -6.74 -12.04 21.63
N LEU A 319 -5.92 -11.72 20.64
CA LEU A 319 -6.11 -10.50 19.83
C LEU A 319 -7.47 -10.52 19.12
N ALA A 320 -7.83 -11.64 18.50
CA ALA A 320 -9.09 -11.81 17.78
C ALA A 320 -10.31 -11.65 18.70
N THR A 321 -10.37 -12.40 19.80
CA THR A 321 -11.55 -12.51 20.66
C THR A 321 -11.68 -11.39 21.67
N LYS A 322 -10.56 -10.93 22.27
CA LYS A 322 -10.56 -9.87 23.28
C LYS A 322 -10.62 -8.49 22.65
N HIS A 323 -9.90 -8.26 21.55
CA HIS A 323 -9.67 -6.89 21.06
C HIS A 323 -10.40 -6.56 19.75
N ILE A 324 -10.44 -7.50 18.80
CA ILE A 324 -11.00 -7.24 17.47
C ILE A 324 -12.50 -7.50 17.44
N LEU A 325 -12.95 -8.66 17.93
CA LEU A 325 -14.36 -9.08 17.85
C LEU A 325 -15.32 -8.11 18.57
N PRO A 326 -15.02 -7.56 19.77
CA PRO A 326 -15.94 -6.63 20.44
C PRO A 326 -16.12 -5.31 19.72
N ARG A 327 -15.17 -4.96 18.83
CA ARG A 327 -15.13 -3.68 18.11
C ARG A 327 -15.23 -3.86 16.61
N LEU A 328 -15.79 -4.99 16.20
CA LEU A 328 -15.85 -5.40 14.80
C LEU A 328 -16.50 -4.32 13.93
N ASN A 329 -17.62 -3.74 14.41
CA ASN A 329 -18.37 -2.71 13.69
C ASN A 329 -17.64 -1.36 13.57
N ASP A 330 -16.61 -1.14 14.37
CA ASP A 330 -15.84 0.11 14.37
C ASP A 330 -14.65 0.03 13.37
N LEU A 331 -14.34 -1.16 12.83
CA LEU A 331 -13.19 -1.36 11.96
C LEU A 331 -13.39 -0.68 10.60
N GLY A 332 -12.38 0.07 10.15
CA GLY A 332 -12.31 0.61 8.80
C GLY A 332 -11.79 -0.39 7.76
N PRO A 333 -11.81 -0.03 6.47
CA PRO A 333 -11.36 -0.87 5.35
C PRO A 333 -9.98 -1.50 5.55
N CYS A 334 -9.00 -0.67 5.94
CA CYS A 334 -7.62 -1.09 6.13
C CYS A 334 -7.48 -2.10 7.27
N GLN A 335 -8.20 -1.88 8.38
CA GLN A 335 -8.18 -2.78 9.53
C GLN A 335 -8.80 -4.15 9.15
N ILE A 336 -9.94 -4.14 8.46
CA ILE A 336 -10.60 -5.36 7.97
C ILE A 336 -9.64 -6.15 7.06
N ALA A 337 -9.03 -5.48 6.07
CA ALA A 337 -8.10 -6.11 5.14
C ALA A 337 -6.87 -6.72 5.85
N ASN A 338 -6.30 -6.00 6.81
CA ASN A 338 -5.19 -6.48 7.63
C ASN A 338 -5.57 -7.73 8.44
N VAL A 339 -6.74 -7.74 9.09
CA VAL A 339 -7.20 -8.89 9.89
C VAL A 339 -7.43 -10.10 8.99
N VAL A 340 -8.21 -9.96 7.91
CA VAL A 340 -8.55 -11.08 7.02
C VAL A 340 -7.30 -11.69 6.36
N ASN A 341 -6.38 -10.84 5.87
CA ASN A 341 -5.13 -11.32 5.29
C ASN A 341 -4.21 -11.99 6.31
N ALA A 342 -4.17 -11.48 7.54
CA ALA A 342 -3.39 -12.06 8.63
C ALA A 342 -3.92 -13.44 9.03
N LEU A 343 -5.23 -13.59 9.22
CA LEU A 343 -5.87 -14.88 9.49
C LEU A 343 -5.60 -15.89 8.36
N GLY A 344 -5.74 -15.43 7.10
CA GLY A 344 -5.44 -16.23 5.92
C GLY A 344 -4.00 -16.74 5.89
N SER A 345 -3.05 -15.88 6.24
CA SER A 345 -1.62 -16.19 6.24
C SER A 345 -1.20 -17.08 7.42
N LEU A 346 -1.80 -16.87 8.59
CA LEU A 346 -1.61 -17.71 9.78
C LEU A 346 -2.43 -19.02 9.72
N LYS A 347 -3.27 -19.19 8.69
CA LYS A 347 -4.21 -20.31 8.54
C LYS A 347 -5.12 -20.49 9.77
N VAL A 348 -5.49 -19.39 10.42
CA VAL A 348 -6.37 -19.41 11.59
C VAL A 348 -7.82 -19.32 11.16
N PHE A 349 -8.62 -20.25 11.68
CA PHE A 349 -10.05 -20.31 11.43
C PHE A 349 -10.83 -19.97 12.70
N ASP A 350 -11.30 -18.72 12.80
CA ASP A 350 -12.26 -18.29 13.82
C ASP A 350 -13.60 -18.02 13.13
N TYR A 351 -14.55 -18.94 13.29
CA TYR A 351 -15.83 -18.86 12.59
C TYR A 351 -16.61 -17.56 12.90
N ARG A 352 -16.59 -17.11 14.17
CA ARG A 352 -17.35 -15.92 14.59
C ARG A 352 -16.77 -14.67 13.96
N LEU A 353 -15.45 -14.50 14.05
CA LEU A 353 -14.75 -13.36 13.47
C LEU A 353 -14.88 -13.35 11.94
N LEU A 354 -14.69 -14.49 11.28
CA LEU A 354 -14.79 -14.59 9.82
C LEU A 354 -16.21 -14.30 9.32
N THR A 355 -17.23 -14.81 10.02
CA THR A 355 -18.64 -14.55 9.69
C THR A 355 -18.97 -13.08 9.86
N GLY A 356 -18.57 -12.47 10.98
CA GLY A 356 -18.77 -11.05 11.21
C GLY A 356 -18.04 -10.16 10.19
N MET A 357 -16.79 -10.47 9.83
CA MET A 357 -16.05 -9.78 8.77
C MET A 357 -16.74 -9.92 7.41
N SER A 358 -17.18 -11.13 7.06
CA SER A 358 -17.94 -11.37 5.83
C SER A 358 -19.23 -10.56 5.80
N HIS A 359 -19.94 -10.42 6.93
CA HIS A 359 -21.15 -9.60 7.00
C HIS A 359 -20.86 -8.10 6.84
N LEU A 360 -19.81 -7.58 7.49
CA LEU A 360 -19.40 -6.17 7.33
C LEU A 360 -19.11 -5.82 5.86
N ILE A 361 -18.51 -6.76 5.13
CA ILE A 361 -18.14 -6.58 3.73
C ILE A 361 -19.34 -6.79 2.79
N ALA A 362 -20.15 -7.83 3.02
CA ALA A 362 -21.20 -8.25 2.10
C ALA A 362 -22.53 -7.48 2.23
N ASN A 363 -22.87 -6.95 3.41
CA ASN A 363 -24.18 -6.36 3.69
C ASN A 363 -24.20 -4.82 3.57
N SER A 364 -23.47 -4.25 2.60
CA SER A 364 -23.16 -2.80 2.50
C SER A 364 -24.36 -1.83 2.43
N ASP A 365 -25.58 -2.34 2.33
CA ASP A 365 -26.80 -1.58 2.08
C ASP A 365 -27.64 -1.33 3.36
N GLY A 366 -27.22 -1.89 4.51
CA GLY A 366 -28.01 -1.95 5.76
C GLY A 366 -27.64 -0.96 6.89
N GLY A 367 -26.95 0.15 6.60
CA GLY A 367 -26.72 1.25 7.57
C GLY A 367 -25.61 1.07 8.61
N HIS A 368 -25.03 -0.12 8.76
CA HIS A 368 -23.95 -0.41 9.74
C HIS A 368 -22.66 -0.96 9.08
N THR A 369 -22.46 -0.68 7.79
CA THR A 369 -21.53 -1.43 6.96
C THR A 369 -20.56 -0.54 6.19
N VAL A 370 -19.32 -1.00 6.07
CA VAL A 370 -18.26 -0.34 5.29
C VAL A 370 -18.51 -0.64 3.81
N PRO A 371 -18.91 0.36 2.98
CA PRO A 371 -19.25 0.08 1.58
C PRO A 371 -18.02 -0.44 0.82
N LEU A 372 -18.19 -1.46 -0.02
CA LEU A 372 -17.10 -2.03 -0.84
C LEU A 372 -16.33 -0.96 -1.64
N ARG A 373 -17.03 0.10 -2.08
CA ARG A 373 -16.44 1.26 -2.77
C ARG A 373 -15.42 2.06 -1.95
N THR A 374 -15.35 1.86 -0.64
CA THR A 374 -14.40 2.55 0.25
C THR A 374 -13.07 1.81 0.41
N PHE A 375 -13.00 0.54 0.00
CA PHE A 375 -11.77 -0.25 0.03
C PHE A 375 -10.94 0.05 -1.21
N SER A 376 -9.65 0.28 -1.06
CA SER A 376 -8.69 0.31 -2.15
C SER A 376 -8.56 -1.06 -2.84
N PHE A 377 -8.00 -1.09 -4.05
CA PHE A 377 -7.75 -2.34 -4.76
C PHE A 377 -6.85 -3.31 -3.96
N GLN A 378 -5.79 -2.80 -3.32
CA GLN A 378 -4.92 -3.62 -2.48
C GLN A 378 -5.65 -4.22 -1.28
N GLU A 379 -6.56 -3.48 -0.65
CA GLU A 379 -7.37 -3.98 0.46
C GLU A 379 -8.34 -5.08 0.00
N LEU A 380 -9.02 -4.89 -1.13
CA LEU A 380 -9.88 -5.93 -1.73
C LEU A 380 -9.09 -7.20 -2.08
N SER A 381 -7.87 -7.02 -2.59
CA SER A 381 -6.95 -8.11 -2.91
C SER A 381 -6.53 -8.87 -1.65
N ASN A 382 -6.18 -8.16 -0.57
CA ASN A 382 -5.85 -8.73 0.73
C ASN A 382 -7.03 -9.51 1.34
N ILE A 383 -8.24 -8.95 1.30
CA ILE A 383 -9.46 -9.59 1.82
C ILE A 383 -9.76 -10.87 1.06
N SER A 384 -9.83 -10.78 -0.28
CA SER A 384 -10.16 -11.94 -1.11
C SER A 384 -9.11 -13.04 -0.97
N HIS A 385 -7.81 -12.69 -0.97
CA HIS A 385 -6.73 -13.65 -0.79
C HIS A 385 -6.74 -14.31 0.58
N GLY A 386 -6.98 -13.52 1.63
CA GLY A 386 -7.08 -13.99 3.00
C GLY A 386 -8.18 -15.05 3.14
N PHE A 387 -9.42 -14.73 2.74
CA PHE A 387 -10.52 -15.69 2.75
C PHE A 387 -10.25 -16.92 1.87
N ALA A 388 -9.64 -16.74 0.69
CA ALA A 388 -9.37 -17.84 -0.22
C ALA A 388 -8.37 -18.85 0.37
N LYS A 389 -7.35 -18.36 1.10
CA LYS A 389 -6.32 -19.18 1.78
C LYS A 389 -6.89 -20.10 2.85
N ILE A 390 -7.84 -19.63 3.66
CA ILE A 390 -8.50 -20.42 4.74
C ILE A 390 -9.80 -21.08 4.29
N ALA A 391 -10.08 -21.05 3.00
CA ALA A 391 -11.25 -21.63 2.41
C ALA A 391 -12.61 -21.13 2.92
N TYR A 392 -12.68 -19.86 3.30
CA TYR A 392 -13.88 -19.21 3.82
C TYR A 392 -14.51 -18.27 2.78
N GLY A 393 -15.76 -17.84 3.02
CA GLY A 393 -16.49 -16.86 2.21
C GLY A 393 -17.51 -17.49 1.27
N SER A 394 -18.66 -16.82 1.13
CA SER A 394 -19.73 -17.22 0.21
C SER A 394 -19.39 -16.85 -1.24
N SER A 395 -20.04 -17.51 -2.20
CA SER A 395 -19.95 -17.13 -3.60
C SER A 395 -20.29 -15.67 -3.85
N ASN A 396 -21.37 -15.16 -3.23
CA ASN A 396 -21.80 -13.78 -3.38
C ASN A 396 -20.75 -12.78 -2.88
N LEU A 397 -20.07 -13.09 -1.77
CA LEU A 397 -18.98 -12.26 -1.26
C LEU A 397 -17.86 -12.15 -2.29
N TYR A 398 -17.41 -13.27 -2.86
CA TYR A 398 -16.35 -13.27 -3.87
C TYR A 398 -16.76 -12.54 -5.14
N ILE A 399 -18.02 -12.68 -5.61
CA ILE A 399 -18.53 -11.90 -6.75
C ILE A 399 -18.40 -10.41 -6.46
N ALA A 400 -18.92 -9.95 -5.32
CA ALA A 400 -18.92 -8.54 -4.96
C ALA A 400 -17.49 -7.99 -4.84
N LEU A 401 -16.57 -8.74 -4.21
CA LEU A 401 -15.16 -8.38 -4.13
C LEU A 401 -14.52 -8.30 -5.53
N PHE A 402 -14.79 -9.27 -6.40
CA PHE A 402 -14.17 -9.35 -7.72
C PHE A 402 -14.70 -8.27 -8.66
N GLU A 403 -16.00 -8.01 -8.67
CA GLU A 403 -16.60 -6.93 -9.43
C GLU A 403 -16.05 -5.56 -9.00
N GLU A 404 -16.02 -5.30 -7.70
CA GLU A 404 -15.53 -4.01 -7.20
C GLU A 404 -14.04 -3.82 -7.48
N ALA A 405 -13.20 -4.85 -7.27
CA ALA A 405 -11.79 -4.78 -7.61
C ALA A 405 -11.57 -4.53 -9.11
N SER A 406 -12.40 -5.12 -9.97
CA SER A 406 -12.34 -4.94 -11.43
C SER A 406 -12.73 -3.54 -11.90
N ARG A 407 -13.42 -2.75 -11.07
CA ARG A 407 -13.73 -1.34 -11.37
C ARG A 407 -12.52 -0.42 -11.11
N ARG A 408 -11.48 -0.93 -10.43
CA ARG A 408 -10.30 -0.17 -9.96
C ARG A 408 -9.04 -0.40 -10.80
N GLU A 409 -9.19 -0.64 -12.10
CA GLU A 409 -8.07 -0.93 -13.01
C GLU A 409 -6.93 0.10 -12.92
N LYS A 410 -7.25 1.37 -12.66
CA LYS A 410 -6.27 2.46 -12.50
C LYS A 410 -5.43 2.37 -11.23
N ASP A 411 -5.91 1.65 -10.21
CA ASP A 411 -5.26 1.51 -8.91
C ASP A 411 -4.45 0.21 -8.80
N PHE A 412 -4.35 -0.56 -9.89
CA PHE A 412 -3.67 -1.84 -9.86
C PHE A 412 -2.18 -1.66 -9.54
N ASP A 413 -1.69 -2.52 -8.68
CA ASP A 413 -0.27 -2.72 -8.41
C ASP A 413 0.08 -4.21 -8.50
N ALA A 414 1.34 -4.50 -8.77
CA ALA A 414 1.80 -5.87 -9.04
C ALA A 414 1.56 -6.84 -7.88
N GLN A 415 1.61 -6.37 -6.63
CA GLN A 415 1.39 -7.20 -5.46
C GLN A 415 -0.10 -7.49 -5.29
N GLY A 416 -0.94 -6.44 -5.34
CA GLY A 416 -2.40 -6.56 -5.30
C GLY A 416 -2.91 -7.51 -6.38
N VAL A 417 -2.48 -7.32 -7.63
CA VAL A 417 -2.89 -8.17 -8.76
C VAL A 417 -2.47 -9.63 -8.57
N SER A 418 -1.25 -9.87 -8.11
CA SER A 418 -0.77 -11.23 -7.82
C SER A 418 -1.62 -11.92 -6.76
N MET A 419 -1.91 -11.23 -5.64
CA MET A 419 -2.75 -11.78 -4.56
C MET A 419 -4.19 -12.03 -5.03
N PHE A 420 -4.74 -11.10 -5.78
CA PHE A 420 -6.08 -11.20 -6.34
C PHE A 420 -6.18 -12.37 -7.33
N LEU A 421 -5.21 -12.55 -8.24
CA LEU A 421 -5.20 -13.69 -9.16
C LEU A 421 -5.01 -15.02 -8.43
N ASP A 422 -4.20 -15.09 -7.37
CA ASP A 422 -4.09 -16.31 -6.55
C ASP A 422 -5.40 -16.61 -5.81
N SER A 423 -6.11 -15.58 -5.35
CA SER A 423 -7.46 -15.70 -4.79
C SER A 423 -8.43 -16.30 -5.81
N VAL A 424 -8.52 -15.70 -6.99
CA VAL A 424 -9.34 -16.17 -8.13
C VAL A 424 -9.03 -17.64 -8.45
N ARG A 425 -7.75 -17.98 -8.59
CA ARG A 425 -7.28 -19.34 -8.86
C ARG A 425 -7.73 -20.34 -7.78
N ARG A 426 -7.55 -20.02 -6.50
CA ARG A 426 -7.95 -20.89 -5.37
C ARG A 426 -9.45 -21.11 -5.33
N VAL A 427 -10.20 -20.04 -5.51
CA VAL A 427 -11.66 -20.03 -5.48
C VAL A 427 -12.22 -20.83 -6.67
N ALA A 428 -11.73 -20.56 -7.89
CA ALA A 428 -12.08 -21.32 -9.08
C ALA A 428 -11.76 -22.81 -8.90
N ASN A 429 -10.55 -23.17 -8.47
CA ASN A 429 -10.16 -24.56 -8.24
C ASN A 429 -11.08 -25.24 -7.21
N ARG A 430 -11.50 -24.55 -6.14
CA ARG A 430 -12.43 -25.13 -5.17
C ARG A 430 -13.80 -25.40 -5.78
N TRP A 431 -14.33 -24.45 -6.53
CA TRP A 431 -15.65 -24.60 -7.16
C TRP A 431 -15.64 -25.65 -8.26
N TYR A 432 -14.63 -25.65 -9.15
CA TYR A 432 -14.47 -26.69 -10.17
C TYR A 432 -14.30 -28.08 -9.56
N ASN A 433 -13.42 -28.25 -8.56
CA ASN A 433 -13.25 -29.55 -7.92
C ASN A 433 -14.48 -29.99 -7.11
N GLY A 434 -15.24 -29.04 -6.55
CA GLY A 434 -16.51 -29.33 -5.88
C GLY A 434 -17.59 -29.83 -6.84
N MET A 435 -17.59 -29.35 -8.09
CA MET A 435 -18.49 -29.84 -9.15
C MET A 435 -18.06 -31.22 -9.68
N LEU A 436 -16.76 -31.45 -9.85
CA LEU A 436 -16.24 -32.72 -10.39
C LEU A 436 -16.36 -33.91 -9.42
N ARG A 437 -16.42 -33.65 -8.10
CA ARG A 437 -16.47 -34.71 -7.08
C ARG A 437 -17.86 -35.30 -6.84
N ASP A 438 -18.92 -34.64 -7.29
CA ASP A 438 -20.28 -35.14 -7.16
C ASP A 438 -21.05 -34.89 -8.46
N PRO A 439 -20.99 -35.82 -9.44
CA PRO A 439 -21.69 -35.68 -10.71
C PRO A 439 -23.22 -35.71 -10.56
N ASN A 440 -23.74 -36.09 -9.39
CA ASN A 440 -25.17 -36.12 -9.09
C ASN A 440 -25.65 -34.83 -8.43
N ARG A 441 -24.76 -33.89 -8.10
CA ARG A 441 -25.18 -32.55 -7.68
C ARG A 441 -25.89 -31.86 -8.85
N PRO A 442 -27.08 -31.28 -8.64
CA PRO A 442 -27.73 -30.49 -9.68
C PRO A 442 -26.74 -29.42 -10.16
N GLY A 443 -26.69 -29.22 -11.48
CA GLY A 443 -25.77 -28.31 -12.15
C GLY A 443 -25.74 -26.91 -11.50
N PRO A 444 -24.72 -26.09 -11.81
CA PRO A 444 -24.45 -24.85 -11.09
C PRO A 444 -25.74 -24.05 -10.90
N GLN A 445 -26.12 -23.84 -9.63
CA GLN A 445 -27.26 -22.99 -9.28
C GLN A 445 -27.17 -21.66 -10.06
N PRO A 446 -28.28 -21.00 -10.43
CA PRO A 446 -28.26 -19.82 -11.30
C PRO A 446 -27.24 -18.73 -10.90
N GLY A 447 -26.98 -18.55 -9.60
CA GLY A 447 -25.93 -17.63 -9.10
C GLY A 447 -24.49 -18.01 -9.49
N LEU A 448 -24.21 -19.31 -9.70
CA LEU A 448 -22.92 -19.83 -10.16
C LEU A 448 -22.65 -19.54 -11.65
N GLN A 449 -23.62 -19.07 -12.45
CA GLN A 449 -23.40 -18.64 -13.84
C GLN A 449 -22.88 -17.20 -13.94
N TYR A 450 -23.24 -16.33 -12.98
CA TYR A 450 -22.76 -14.95 -12.90
C TYR A 450 -21.30 -14.86 -12.43
N ILE A 451 -20.89 -15.83 -11.61
CA ILE A 451 -19.54 -15.94 -11.06
C ILE A 451 -18.48 -16.04 -12.16
N PRO A 452 -18.57 -16.98 -13.13
CA PRO A 452 -17.67 -17.01 -14.28
C PRO A 452 -17.63 -15.67 -15.00
N ARG A 453 -18.75 -14.97 -15.21
CA ARG A 453 -18.72 -13.71 -15.96
C ARG A 453 -17.94 -12.62 -15.24
N ALA A 454 -18.26 -12.34 -13.98
CA ALA A 454 -17.53 -11.34 -13.17
C ALA A 454 -16.05 -11.72 -13.01
N LEU A 455 -15.77 -13.01 -12.79
CA LEU A 455 -14.42 -13.55 -12.70
C LEU A 455 -13.63 -13.37 -14.01
N MET A 456 -14.25 -13.66 -15.14
CA MET A 456 -13.63 -13.58 -16.46
C MET A 456 -13.41 -12.13 -16.87
N GLU A 457 -14.32 -11.22 -16.54
CA GLU A 457 -14.13 -9.79 -16.73
C GLU A 457 -12.97 -9.26 -15.88
N ALA A 458 -12.89 -9.69 -14.61
CA ALA A 458 -11.78 -9.37 -13.71
C ALA A 458 -10.45 -9.85 -14.28
N ILE A 459 -10.37 -11.13 -14.66
CA ILE A 459 -9.15 -11.71 -15.24
C ILE A 459 -8.78 -10.98 -16.53
N SER A 460 -9.74 -10.66 -17.40
CA SER A 460 -9.47 -9.95 -18.66
C SER A 460 -8.87 -8.56 -18.42
N LYS A 461 -9.44 -7.77 -17.49
CA LYS A 461 -8.90 -6.45 -17.12
C LYS A 461 -7.52 -6.55 -16.48
N LEU A 462 -7.31 -7.54 -15.61
CA LEU A 462 -6.01 -7.81 -14.97
C LEU A 462 -4.95 -8.21 -15.99
N LEU A 463 -5.32 -9.02 -16.98
CA LEU A 463 -4.42 -9.42 -18.07
C LEU A 463 -4.00 -8.22 -18.90
N LYS A 464 -4.92 -7.32 -19.24
CA LYS A 464 -4.59 -6.05 -19.93
C LYS A 464 -3.64 -5.17 -19.11
N ALA A 465 -3.86 -5.08 -17.81
CA ALA A 465 -2.96 -4.35 -16.92
C ALA A 465 -1.57 -5.01 -16.83
N CYS A 466 -1.52 -6.34 -16.77
CA CYS A 466 -0.27 -7.10 -16.82
C CYS A 466 0.47 -6.91 -18.15
N GLU A 467 -0.25 -6.87 -19.28
CA GLU A 467 0.32 -6.55 -20.60
C GLU A 467 0.95 -5.16 -20.58
N ALA A 468 0.21 -4.14 -20.12
CA ALA A 468 0.71 -2.77 -20.00
C ALA A 468 1.97 -2.70 -19.11
N TRP A 469 2.03 -3.46 -18.02
CA TRP A 469 3.20 -3.53 -17.15
C TRP A 469 4.37 -4.31 -17.73
N SER A 470 4.10 -5.37 -18.50
CA SER A 470 5.14 -6.19 -19.15
C SER A 470 5.78 -5.48 -20.34
N ILE A 471 5.05 -4.56 -20.97
CA ILE A 471 5.60 -3.61 -21.96
C ILE A 471 6.44 -2.54 -21.25
N GLY A 472 6.09 -2.20 -20.00
CA GLY A 472 6.96 -1.47 -19.07
C GLY A 472 8.13 -2.35 -18.59
N ARG A 473 9.31 -1.76 -18.32
CA ARG A 473 10.44 -2.54 -17.80
C ARG A 473 10.03 -3.21 -16.48
N LEU A 474 10.16 -4.55 -16.37
CA LEU A 474 10.33 -5.17 -15.05
C LEU A 474 11.43 -4.39 -14.33
N THR A 475 11.27 -4.02 -13.07
CA THR A 475 12.32 -3.36 -12.27
C THR A 475 12.75 -4.27 -11.14
N ALA A 476 14.05 -4.28 -10.87
CA ALA A 476 14.69 -5.14 -9.88
C ALA A 476 14.03 -5.00 -8.50
N ASP A 477 13.66 -3.76 -8.18
CA ASP A 477 12.98 -3.37 -6.97
C ASP A 477 11.92 -2.32 -7.31
N SER A 478 10.67 -2.75 -7.30
CA SER A 478 9.42 -2.02 -7.08
C SER A 478 9.12 -0.68 -7.80
N GLY A 479 10.04 -0.04 -8.52
CA GLY A 479 9.79 1.18 -9.28
C GLY A 479 8.94 0.88 -10.51
N GLY A 480 7.61 0.96 -10.39
CA GLY A 480 6.64 0.84 -11.48
C GLY A 480 6.63 -0.48 -12.27
N GLY A 481 7.40 -1.49 -11.85
CA GLY A 481 7.53 -2.79 -12.52
C GLY A 481 7.12 -3.95 -11.62
N ILE A 482 6.81 -5.10 -12.23
CA ILE A 482 6.37 -6.31 -11.52
C ILE A 482 7.58 -6.95 -10.80
N GLY A 483 7.49 -7.15 -9.48
CA GLY A 483 8.50 -7.89 -8.73
C GLY A 483 8.55 -9.37 -9.16
N VAL A 484 9.70 -10.02 -9.02
CA VAL A 484 9.92 -11.43 -9.43
C VAL A 484 8.84 -12.35 -8.84
N GLN A 485 8.58 -12.25 -7.54
CA GLN A 485 7.59 -13.08 -6.86
C GLN A 485 6.17 -12.89 -7.42
N SER A 486 5.75 -11.64 -7.62
CA SER A 486 4.47 -11.33 -8.24
C SER A 486 4.39 -11.86 -9.67
N ALA A 487 5.45 -11.69 -10.48
CA ALA A 487 5.48 -12.19 -11.85
C ALA A 487 5.37 -13.72 -11.91
N THR A 488 6.09 -14.44 -11.05
CA THR A 488 6.00 -15.90 -10.93
C THR A 488 4.59 -16.35 -10.52
N GLN A 489 4.00 -15.68 -9.53
CA GLN A 489 2.66 -16.02 -9.04
C GLN A 489 1.58 -15.72 -10.08
N ILE A 490 1.66 -14.58 -10.77
CA ILE A 490 0.77 -14.24 -11.88
C ILE A 490 0.87 -15.34 -12.95
N LEU A 491 2.08 -15.71 -13.37
CA LEU A 491 2.30 -16.76 -14.37
C LEU A 491 1.67 -18.10 -13.95
N LEU A 492 1.87 -18.52 -12.70
CA LEU A 492 1.27 -19.74 -12.16
C LEU A 492 -0.26 -19.68 -12.21
N CYS A 493 -0.85 -18.58 -11.76
CA CYS A 493 -2.29 -18.38 -11.79
C CYS A 493 -2.85 -18.45 -13.21
N LEU A 494 -2.19 -17.79 -14.14
CA LEU A 494 -2.59 -17.78 -15.55
C LEU A 494 -2.55 -19.19 -16.16
N VAL A 495 -1.47 -19.93 -15.94
CA VAL A 495 -1.36 -21.31 -16.45
C VAL A 495 -2.44 -22.23 -15.87
N GLU A 496 -2.78 -22.10 -14.59
CA GLU A 496 -3.84 -22.92 -13.98
C GLU A 496 -5.24 -22.50 -14.42
N LEU A 497 -5.51 -21.20 -14.55
CA LEU A 497 -6.81 -20.71 -15.04
C LEU A 497 -7.04 -21.09 -16.51
N GLY A 498 -5.99 -21.08 -17.33
CA GLY A 498 -6.05 -21.52 -18.73
C GLY A 498 -6.49 -22.98 -18.88
N ARG A 499 -6.07 -23.88 -17.97
CA ARG A 499 -6.48 -25.30 -17.98
C ARG A 499 -7.98 -25.52 -17.81
N GLY A 500 -8.62 -24.70 -16.96
CA GLY A 500 -10.06 -24.80 -16.74
C GLY A 500 -10.90 -24.30 -17.91
N SER A 501 -10.29 -23.58 -18.87
CA SER A 501 -10.99 -22.84 -19.93
C SER A 501 -10.87 -23.47 -21.32
N MET A 502 -10.82 -24.81 -21.42
CA MET A 502 -10.67 -25.54 -22.70
C MET A 502 -11.85 -25.41 -23.68
N ALA A 503 -12.84 -24.56 -23.41
CA ALA A 503 -13.80 -24.15 -24.43
C ALA A 503 -13.15 -23.10 -25.34
N SER A 504 -12.98 -23.42 -26.63
CA SER A 504 -12.26 -22.62 -27.64
C SER A 504 -12.77 -21.18 -27.81
N THR A 505 -13.95 -20.85 -27.30
CA THR A 505 -14.63 -19.56 -27.47
C THR A 505 -14.56 -18.63 -26.25
N SER A 506 -13.85 -18.98 -25.18
CA SER A 506 -13.85 -18.18 -23.96
C SER A 506 -13.02 -16.88 -24.10
N PRO A 507 -13.37 -15.78 -23.41
CA PRO A 507 -12.51 -14.60 -23.33
C PRO A 507 -11.09 -14.88 -22.82
N LEU A 508 -10.90 -15.94 -22.01
CA LEU A 508 -9.57 -16.38 -21.58
C LEU A 508 -8.80 -16.97 -22.76
N SER A 509 -9.42 -17.80 -23.61
CA SER A 509 -8.72 -18.38 -24.76
C SER A 509 -8.14 -17.29 -25.68
N LYS A 510 -8.86 -16.17 -25.86
CA LYS A 510 -8.33 -15.00 -26.59
C LYS A 510 -7.15 -14.32 -25.90
N CYS A 511 -7.22 -14.05 -24.59
CA CYS A 511 -6.11 -13.43 -23.86
C CYS A 511 -4.88 -14.34 -23.72
N PHE A 512 -5.06 -15.67 -23.76
CA PHE A 512 -3.95 -16.63 -23.78
C PHE A 512 -3.35 -16.87 -25.16
N GLY A 513 -3.95 -16.32 -26.23
CA GLY A 513 -3.58 -16.60 -27.61
C GLY A 513 -3.96 -18.01 -28.09
N LEU A 514 -4.88 -18.69 -27.37
CA LEU A 514 -5.35 -20.05 -27.64
C LEU A 514 -6.46 -20.12 -28.70
N ALA A 515 -7.10 -18.98 -29.02
CA ALA A 515 -8.10 -18.91 -30.08
C ALA A 515 -7.55 -18.13 -31.28
N SER A 516 -7.24 -18.85 -32.36
CA SER A 516 -7.11 -18.26 -33.69
C SER A 516 -8.48 -17.73 -34.12
N GLU A 517 -8.57 -16.44 -34.43
CA GLU A 517 -9.68 -15.94 -35.24
C GLU A 517 -9.57 -16.63 -36.59
N LYS A 518 -10.44 -17.62 -36.84
CA LYS A 518 -10.68 -18.11 -38.20
C LYS A 518 -11.14 -16.92 -39.03
N GLY A 519 -10.21 -16.30 -39.76
CA GLY A 519 -10.52 -15.31 -40.81
C GLY A 519 -9.83 -13.95 -40.74
N SER A 520 -8.90 -13.69 -39.81
CA SER A 520 -8.12 -12.43 -39.81
C SER A 520 -6.63 -12.72 -40.01
N GLU A 521 -6.15 -12.61 -41.25
CA GLU A 521 -4.73 -12.72 -41.62
C GLU A 521 -3.86 -11.54 -41.11
N VAL A 522 -4.39 -10.66 -40.26
CA VAL A 522 -3.67 -9.49 -39.74
C VAL A 522 -3.83 -9.34 -38.22
N ALA A 523 -3.86 -10.45 -37.47
CA ALA A 523 -3.53 -10.41 -36.05
C ALA A 523 -2.01 -10.42 -35.91
N GLY A 524 -1.38 -9.24 -35.99
CA GLY A 524 0.07 -9.09 -35.89
C GLY A 524 0.66 -9.73 -34.63
N ASP A 525 1.93 -10.17 -34.73
CA ASP A 525 2.81 -10.87 -33.77
C ASP A 525 2.86 -10.29 -32.34
N ARG A 526 1.74 -10.16 -31.64
CA ARG A 526 1.74 -9.76 -30.23
C ARG A 526 1.98 -11.01 -29.36
N PRO A 527 3.10 -11.09 -28.63
CA PRO A 527 3.35 -12.20 -27.73
C PRO A 527 2.30 -12.23 -26.60
N SER A 528 1.83 -13.42 -26.23
CA SER A 528 0.87 -13.60 -25.14
C SER A 528 1.48 -13.22 -23.78
N VAL A 529 0.64 -12.84 -22.80
CA VAL A 529 1.08 -12.45 -21.45
C VAL A 529 2.01 -13.46 -20.78
N PRO A 530 1.75 -14.78 -20.83
CA PRO A 530 2.67 -15.77 -20.29
C PRO A 530 4.05 -15.75 -20.97
N LYS A 531 4.12 -15.49 -22.28
CA LYS A 531 5.40 -15.39 -23.01
C LYS A 531 6.18 -14.15 -22.60
N LEU A 532 5.51 -13.01 -22.50
CA LEU A 532 6.11 -11.75 -22.03
C LEU A 532 6.65 -11.92 -20.60
N LEU A 533 5.90 -12.56 -19.70
CA LEU A 533 6.34 -12.82 -18.33
C LEU A 533 7.52 -13.80 -18.27
N LEU A 534 7.50 -14.89 -19.06
CA LEU A 534 8.61 -15.86 -19.11
C LEU A 534 9.90 -15.23 -19.64
N ALA A 535 9.82 -14.47 -20.73
CA ALA A 535 10.98 -13.75 -21.28
C ALA A 535 11.54 -12.74 -20.27
N SER A 536 10.65 -12.06 -19.55
CA SER A 536 11.02 -11.08 -18.56
C SER A 536 11.65 -11.70 -17.30
N LEU A 537 11.16 -12.86 -16.85
CA LEU A 537 11.75 -13.63 -15.75
C LEU A 537 13.12 -14.23 -16.13
N LYS A 538 13.28 -14.67 -17.38
CA LYS A 538 14.55 -15.18 -17.90
C LYS A 538 15.68 -14.17 -17.76
N GLY A 539 15.43 -12.90 -18.10
CA GLY A 539 16.43 -11.84 -17.98
C GLY A 539 16.92 -11.58 -16.55
N ARG A 540 16.39 -12.31 -15.56
CA ARG A 540 16.68 -12.19 -14.13
C ARG A 540 16.87 -13.55 -13.45
N ALA A 541 17.22 -14.57 -14.22
CA ALA A 541 17.38 -15.93 -13.70
C ALA A 541 18.36 -15.99 -12.51
N ASP A 542 19.37 -15.13 -12.50
CA ASP A 542 20.37 -14.94 -11.44
C ASP A 542 19.76 -14.49 -10.10
N ARG A 543 18.55 -13.96 -10.10
CA ARG A 543 17.86 -13.43 -8.90
C ARG A 543 16.72 -14.32 -8.41
N LEU A 544 16.47 -15.43 -9.10
CA LEU A 544 15.43 -16.37 -8.71
C LEU A 544 15.95 -17.25 -7.59
N THR A 545 15.15 -17.38 -6.52
CA THR A 545 15.37 -18.45 -5.55
C THR A 545 15.14 -19.81 -6.20
N LYS A 546 15.77 -20.86 -5.65
CA LYS A 546 15.59 -22.25 -6.11
C LYS A 546 14.11 -22.66 -6.24
N GLU A 547 13.29 -22.21 -5.28
CA GLU A 547 11.86 -22.51 -5.28
C GLU A 547 11.08 -21.72 -6.33
N GLN A 548 11.40 -20.45 -6.55
CA GLN A 548 10.84 -19.68 -7.66
C GLN A 548 11.20 -20.32 -9.01
N THR A 549 12.45 -20.77 -9.18
CA THR A 549 12.90 -21.46 -10.39
C THR A 549 12.12 -22.75 -10.61
N ARG A 550 11.89 -23.57 -9.57
CA ARG A 550 11.03 -24.77 -9.65
C ARG A 550 9.59 -24.45 -10.04
N HIS A 551 9.01 -23.41 -9.44
CA HIS A 551 7.66 -22.96 -9.75
C HIS A 551 7.54 -22.50 -11.20
N ILE A 552 8.51 -21.74 -11.70
CA ILE A 552 8.58 -21.32 -13.10
C ILE A 552 8.75 -22.52 -14.03
N ALA A 553 9.63 -23.47 -13.68
CA ALA A 553 9.82 -24.73 -14.42
C ALA A 553 8.50 -25.49 -14.57
N HIS A 554 7.78 -25.62 -13.46
CA HIS A 554 6.51 -26.32 -13.41
C HIS A 554 5.41 -25.57 -14.19
N ALA A 555 5.34 -24.24 -14.07
CA ALA A 555 4.43 -23.42 -14.87
C ALA A 555 4.71 -23.57 -16.37
N ALA A 556 5.98 -23.51 -16.78
CA ALA A 556 6.40 -23.62 -18.16
C ALA A 556 6.11 -25.02 -18.74
N ARG A 557 6.38 -26.10 -17.99
CA ARG A 557 5.99 -27.48 -18.36
C ARG A 557 4.48 -27.60 -18.56
N ARG A 558 3.70 -27.02 -17.65
CA ARG A 558 2.24 -27.05 -17.75
C ARG A 558 1.74 -26.24 -18.94
N TYR A 559 2.34 -25.08 -19.21
CA TYR A 559 2.02 -24.27 -20.39
C TYR A 559 2.34 -25.03 -21.68
N GLN A 560 3.51 -25.67 -21.77
CA GLN A 560 3.91 -26.55 -22.88
C GLN A 560 2.91 -27.69 -23.13
N ALA A 561 2.38 -28.29 -22.06
CA ALA A 561 1.41 -29.37 -22.16
C ALA A 561 0.00 -28.91 -22.59
N CYS A 562 -0.33 -27.63 -22.45
CA CYS A 562 -1.64 -27.08 -22.81
C CYS A 562 -1.70 -26.50 -24.23
N ASP A 563 -0.54 -26.21 -24.84
CA ASP A 563 -0.47 -25.49 -26.11
C ASP A 563 0.66 -26.04 -27.00
N THR A 564 0.34 -27.05 -27.81
CA THR A 564 1.31 -27.68 -28.73
C THR A 564 1.77 -26.76 -29.86
N GLY A 565 1.06 -25.64 -30.10
CA GLY A 565 1.33 -24.68 -31.18
C GLY A 565 2.09 -23.43 -30.72
N ALA A 566 1.63 -22.74 -29.66
CA ALA A 566 2.23 -21.47 -29.25
C ALA A 566 3.51 -21.62 -28.41
N TYR A 567 3.80 -22.80 -27.87
CA TYR A 567 5.10 -23.07 -27.22
C TYR A 567 6.26 -23.01 -28.24
N ARG A 568 6.03 -23.42 -29.49
CA ARG A 568 7.04 -23.39 -30.58
C ARG A 568 7.42 -21.97 -31.02
N THR A 569 6.68 -20.96 -30.60
CA THR A 569 6.89 -19.55 -30.95
C THR A 569 7.45 -18.72 -29.79
N LEU A 570 7.93 -19.37 -28.72
CA LEU A 570 8.80 -18.71 -27.76
C LEU A 570 10.18 -18.44 -28.39
N PRO A 571 10.85 -17.32 -28.07
CA PRO A 571 12.24 -17.11 -28.45
C PRO A 571 13.10 -18.32 -28.07
N SER A 572 13.96 -18.75 -28.98
CA SER A 572 14.76 -19.99 -28.85
C SER A 572 15.63 -20.01 -27.59
N ASP A 573 16.03 -18.83 -27.14
CA ASP A 573 16.79 -18.61 -25.93
C ASP A 573 15.90 -18.77 -24.68
N VAL A 574 14.62 -18.37 -24.69
CA VAL A 574 13.65 -18.62 -23.60
C VAL A 574 13.32 -20.10 -23.50
N LEU A 575 13.15 -20.78 -24.63
CA LEU A 575 12.96 -22.23 -24.68
C LEU A 575 14.15 -22.97 -24.05
N ARG A 576 15.38 -22.61 -24.46
CA ARG A 576 16.60 -23.19 -23.89
C ARG A 576 16.69 -22.98 -22.38
N TRP A 577 16.36 -21.78 -21.90
CA TRP A 577 16.35 -21.49 -20.47
C TRP A 577 15.31 -22.32 -19.69
N VAL A 578 14.11 -22.47 -20.24
CA VAL A 578 13.08 -23.35 -19.66
C VAL A 578 13.55 -24.80 -19.64
N GLU A 579 14.16 -25.28 -20.71
CA GLU A 579 14.73 -26.65 -20.78
C GLU A 579 15.86 -26.86 -19.77
N ASP A 580 16.77 -25.90 -19.64
CA ASP A 580 17.89 -25.95 -18.67
C ASP A 580 17.35 -25.97 -17.23
N ILE A 581 16.38 -25.13 -16.92
CA ILE A 581 15.66 -25.17 -15.63
C ILE A 581 14.97 -26.52 -15.42
N GLN A 582 14.32 -27.09 -16.45
CA GLN A 582 13.65 -28.39 -16.33
C GLN A 582 14.65 -29.54 -16.12
N ARG A 583 15.86 -29.45 -16.68
CA ARG A 583 16.96 -30.41 -16.46
C ARG A 583 17.52 -30.30 -15.04
N GLU A 584 17.69 -29.10 -14.52
CA GLU A 584 18.17 -28.85 -13.15
C GLU A 584 17.13 -29.27 -12.10
N PHE A 585 15.84 -29.16 -12.42
CA PHE A 585 14.72 -29.54 -11.58
C PHE A 585 13.84 -30.60 -12.27
N PRO A 586 14.34 -31.84 -12.41
CA PRO A 586 13.58 -32.91 -13.03
C PRO A 586 12.31 -33.14 -12.20
N ALA A 587 11.21 -33.48 -12.88
CA ALA A 587 9.99 -33.88 -12.18
C ALA A 587 10.36 -35.07 -11.27
N GLY A 588 10.09 -34.94 -9.97
CA GLY A 588 10.21 -36.07 -9.05
C GLY A 588 9.45 -37.27 -9.61
N PRO A 589 9.86 -38.51 -9.30
CA PRO A 589 9.21 -39.71 -9.82
C PRO A 589 7.71 -39.55 -9.63
N ARG A 590 6.95 -39.63 -10.74
CA ARG A 590 5.49 -39.67 -10.67
C ARG A 590 5.17 -40.77 -9.66
N SER A 591 4.58 -40.44 -8.51
CA SER A 591 4.13 -41.48 -7.60
C SER A 591 3.22 -42.36 -8.43
N SER A 592 3.66 -43.57 -8.75
CA SER A 592 2.79 -44.59 -9.28
C SER A 592 1.64 -44.63 -8.30
N ARG A 593 0.43 -44.26 -8.76
CA ARG A 593 -0.78 -44.60 -8.03
C ARG A 593 -0.64 -46.09 -7.77
N ALA A 594 -0.44 -46.47 -6.51
CA ALA A 594 -0.61 -47.84 -6.10
C ALA A 594 -2.05 -48.17 -6.50
N THR A 595 -2.19 -48.96 -7.55
CA THR A 595 -3.44 -49.62 -7.91
C THR A 595 -3.75 -50.50 -6.72
N VAL A 596 -4.60 -50.01 -5.81
CA VAL A 596 -5.26 -50.87 -4.84
C VAL A 596 -6.22 -51.69 -5.67
N THR A 597 -5.81 -52.90 -6.04
CA THR A 597 -6.65 -53.86 -6.74
C THR A 597 -7.55 -54.55 -5.71
N SER A 598 -8.85 -54.27 -5.88
CA SER A 598 -10.08 -54.87 -5.33
C SER A 598 -10.14 -55.14 -3.83
#